data_AF-A0A920G114-F1
#
_entry.id   AF-A0A920G114-F1
#
_cell.length_a   1.000
_cell.length_b   1.000
_cell.length_c   1.000
_cell.angle_alpha   90.00
_cell.angle_beta   90.00
_cell.angle_gamma   90.00
#
_symmetry.space_group_name_H-M   'P 1'
#
loop_
_entity.id
_entity.type
_entity.pdbx_description
1 polymer ?
#
loop_
_entity_poly.entity_id
_entity_poly.type
_entity_poly.pdbx_seq_one_letter_code
_entity_poly.pdbx_strand_id
1 'polypeptide(L)'
;MKSAVEADLKQLDVIFKINKNLGPAIGTDQIRKEIAERLREELDYKREGTHMKLFGEILKDYKDIKIPELVDDLCTEKLLVMTFARRTSNEFQEFYTVCEK
;
A
#
# COMPACT_ATOMS: atom_id res chain seq x y z
N MET A 1 7.46 2.82 13.51
CA MET A 1 7.10 2.77 12.07
C MET A 1 7.18 4.13 11.38
N LYS A 2 6.54 5.22 11.85
CA LYS A 2 6.85 6.57 11.31
C LYS A 2 8.37 6.87 11.27
N SER A 3 9.11 6.40 12.27
CA SER A 3 10.58 6.52 12.31
C SER A 3 11.33 5.73 11.23
N ALA A 4 10.78 4.65 10.68
CA ALA A 4 11.41 3.86 9.61
C ALA A 4 11.25 4.60 8.26
N VAL A 5 10.04 5.09 8.00
CA VAL A 5 9.73 5.98 6.87
C VAL A 5 10.62 7.21 6.85
N GLU A 6 10.78 7.87 8.00
CA GLU A 6 11.65 9.04 8.12
C GLU A 6 13.14 8.70 7.93
N ALA A 7 13.56 7.47 8.24
CA ALA A 7 14.92 7.02 7.98
C ALA A 7 15.15 6.77 6.48
N ASP A 8 14.19 6.14 5.79
CA ASP A 8 14.26 5.91 4.34
C ASP A 8 14.22 7.24 3.57
N LEU A 9 13.39 8.18 4.00
CA LEU A 9 13.37 9.54 3.44
C LEU A 9 14.71 10.26 3.64
N LYS A 10 15.36 10.09 4.80
CA LYS A 10 16.70 10.64 5.04
C LYS A 10 17.76 10.01 4.16
N GLN A 11 17.68 8.71 3.86
CA GLN A 11 18.59 8.07 2.91
C GLN A 11 18.36 8.60 1.49
N LEU A 12 17.10 8.77 1.09
CA LEU A 12 16.71 9.37 -0.19
C LEU A 12 17.26 10.80 -0.36
N ASP A 13 17.29 11.59 0.72
CA ASP A 13 17.82 12.95 0.74
C ASP A 13 19.32 13.03 0.40
N VAL A 14 20.10 12.01 0.77
CA VAL A 14 21.53 11.95 0.43
C VAL A 14 21.70 11.77 -1.08
N ILE A 15 20.89 10.90 -1.69
CA ILE A 15 20.93 10.62 -3.13
C ILE A 15 20.53 11.88 -3.93
N PHE A 16 19.47 12.56 -3.52
CA PHE A 16 19.03 13.80 -4.18
C PHE A 16 20.06 14.94 -4.07
N LYS A 17 20.81 15.04 -2.96
CA LYS A 17 21.89 16.01 -2.81
C LYS A 17 23.05 15.74 -3.76
N ILE A 18 23.42 14.48 -3.97
CA ILE A 18 24.47 14.10 -4.93
C ILE A 18 24.03 14.43 -6.36
N ASN A 19 22.77 14.12 -6.72
CA ASN A 19 22.22 14.41 -8.05
C ASN A 19 22.20 15.92 -8.35
N LYS A 20 21.77 16.75 -7.38
CA LYS A 20 21.73 18.22 -7.52
C LYS A 20 23.13 18.82 -7.78
N ASN A 21 24.18 18.22 -7.22
CA ASN A 21 25.56 18.66 -7.42
C ASN A 21 26.16 18.25 -8.77
N LEU A 22 25.62 17.22 -9.43
CA LEU A 22 26.11 16.70 -10.73
C LEU A 22 25.41 17.34 -11.95
N GLY A 23 24.34 18.10 -11.74
CA GLY A 23 23.63 18.82 -12.80
C GLY A 23 22.13 18.94 -12.49
N PRO A 24 21.59 20.14 -12.27
CA PRO A 24 20.20 20.33 -11.88
C PRO A 24 19.25 20.22 -13.08
N ALA A 25 19.09 19.01 -13.62
CA ALA A 25 18.10 18.75 -14.67
C ALA A 25 16.71 18.36 -14.10
N ILE A 26 16.64 17.99 -12.82
CA ILE A 26 15.43 17.45 -12.17
C ILE A 26 15.17 18.22 -10.87
N GLY A 27 13.94 18.74 -10.70
CA GLY A 27 13.50 19.38 -9.46
C GLY A 27 13.29 18.38 -8.33
N THR A 28 14.37 18.03 -7.61
CA THR A 28 14.38 16.98 -6.59
C THR A 28 13.53 17.29 -5.34
N ASP A 29 13.31 18.56 -5.03
CA ASP A 29 12.53 18.98 -3.85
C ASP A 29 11.03 18.61 -3.97
N GLN A 30 10.45 18.76 -5.16
CA GLN A 30 9.05 18.38 -5.42
C GLN A 30 8.88 16.85 -5.43
N ILE A 31 9.83 16.13 -6.03
CA ILE A 31 9.85 14.66 -6.05
C ILE A 31 9.91 14.10 -4.63
N ARG A 32 10.80 14.65 -3.79
CA ARG A 32 10.90 14.26 -2.37
C ARG A 32 9.57 14.44 -1.64
N LYS A 33 8.91 15.58 -1.86
CA LYS A 33 7.62 15.88 -1.21
C LYS A 33 6.55 14.86 -1.60
N GLU A 34 6.41 14.58 -2.91
CA GLU A 34 5.46 13.59 -3.41
C GLU A 34 5.75 12.19 -2.83
N ILE A 35 7.01 11.74 -2.86
CA ILE A 35 7.38 10.41 -2.33
C ILE A 35 7.06 10.32 -0.83
N ALA A 36 7.37 11.36 -0.05
CA ALA A 36 7.08 11.39 1.37
C ALA A 36 5.58 11.41 1.68
N GLU A 37 4.77 12.05 0.84
CA GLU A 37 3.30 12.02 0.96
C GLU A 37 2.75 10.63 0.60
N ARG A 38 3.22 10.02 -0.51
CA ARG A 38 2.82 8.67 -0.93
C ARG A 38 3.20 7.59 0.07
N LEU A 39 4.42 7.63 0.62
CA LEU A 39 4.85 6.64 1.63
C LEU A 39 3.97 6.68 2.88
N ARG A 40 3.51 7.87 3.28
CA ARG A 40 2.60 8.02 4.43
C ARG A 40 1.19 7.56 4.10
N GLU A 41 0.72 7.86 2.89
CA GLU A 41 -0.57 7.39 2.38
C GLU A 41 -0.64 5.86 2.30
N GLU A 42 0.42 5.21 1.82
CA GLU A 42 0.49 3.75 1.67
C GLU A 42 0.54 2.97 2.99
N LEU A 43 0.83 3.63 4.11
CA LEU A 43 0.89 3.01 5.44
C LEU A 43 -0.44 3.06 6.19
N ASP A 44 -1.46 3.70 5.62
CA ASP A 44 -2.79 3.76 6.21
C ASP A 44 -3.64 2.55 5.77
N TYR A 45 -3.42 1.43 6.44
CA TYR A 45 -4.20 0.21 6.19
C TYR A 45 -5.69 0.34 6.54
N LYS A 46 -6.07 1.25 7.44
CA LYS A 46 -7.50 1.50 7.73
C LYS A 46 -8.19 2.09 6.51
N ARG A 47 -7.52 3.04 5.85
CA ARG A 47 -8.01 3.64 4.62
C ARG A 47 -8.05 2.62 3.48
N GLU A 48 -7.03 1.77 3.36
CA GLU A 48 -7.00 0.68 2.37
C GLU A 48 -8.17 -0.31 2.58
N GLY A 49 -8.39 -0.81 3.79
CA GLY A 49 -9.48 -1.72 4.10
C GLY A 49 -10.87 -1.12 3.85
N THR A 50 -11.03 0.20 4.07
CA THR A 50 -12.27 0.91 3.74
C THR A 50 -12.52 0.94 2.23
N HIS A 51 -11.47 1.20 1.44
CA HIS A 51 -11.59 1.15 -0.02
C HIS A 51 -11.87 -0.26 -0.52
N MET A 52 -11.29 -1.31 0.09
CA MET A 52 -11.61 -2.69 -0.28
C MET A 52 -13.11 -3.00 -0.16
N LYS A 53 -13.73 -2.61 0.96
CA LYS A 53 -15.18 -2.76 1.18
C LYS A 53 -15.99 -2.00 0.12
N LEU A 54 -15.61 -0.75 -0.16
CA LEU A 54 -16.25 0.06 -1.18
C LEU A 54 -16.16 -0.58 -2.58
N PHE A 55 -14.97 -1.04 -2.98
CA PHE A 55 -14.78 -1.70 -4.27
C PHE A 55 -15.48 -3.06 -4.33
N GLY A 56 -15.56 -3.79 -3.22
CA GLY A 56 -16.39 -5.00 -3.10
C GLY A 56 -17.84 -4.73 -3.47
N GLU A 57 -18.41 -3.61 -3.00
CA GLU A 57 -19.78 -3.22 -3.35
C GLU A 57 -19.93 -2.71 -4.78
N ILE A 58 -19.01 -1.86 -5.25
CA ILE A 58 -19.05 -1.31 -6.62
C ILE A 58 -18.94 -2.42 -7.67
N LEU A 59 -18.14 -3.44 -7.39
CA LEU A 59 -17.78 -4.48 -8.36
C LEU A 59 -18.52 -5.80 -8.17
N LYS A 60 -19.49 -5.88 -7.25
CA LYS A 60 -20.20 -7.13 -6.90
C LYS A 60 -20.86 -7.85 -8.08
N ASP A 61 -21.27 -7.11 -9.11
CA ASP A 61 -21.96 -7.65 -10.28
C ASP A 61 -20.97 -8.09 -11.40
N TYR A 62 -19.68 -7.78 -11.27
CA TYR A 62 -18.65 -8.13 -12.24
C TYR A 62 -18.07 -9.52 -11.95
N LYS A 63 -18.55 -10.54 -12.66
CA LYS A 63 -18.17 -11.95 -12.45
C LYS A 63 -16.68 -12.24 -12.63
N ASP A 64 -15.97 -11.42 -13.40
CA ASP A 64 -14.55 -11.59 -13.70
C ASP A 64 -13.63 -10.95 -12.64
N ILE A 65 -14.21 -10.22 -11.66
CA ILE A 65 -13.47 -9.52 -10.62
C ILE A 65 -13.96 -10.02 -9.26
N LYS A 66 -13.01 -10.48 -8.44
CA LYS A 66 -13.30 -10.86 -7.05
C LYS A 66 -12.40 -10.06 -6.11
N ILE A 67 -13.03 -9.31 -5.21
CA ILE A 67 -12.34 -8.56 -4.17
C ILE A 67 -12.29 -9.42 -2.90
N PRO A 68 -11.11 -9.60 -2.28
CA PRO A 68 -10.99 -10.25 -0.98
C PRO A 68 -11.82 -9.54 0.10
N GLU A 69 -12.33 -10.31 1.06
CA GLU A 69 -13.10 -9.78 2.19
C GLU A 69 -12.15 -9.46 3.34
N LEU A 70 -12.34 -8.30 3.97
CA LEU A 70 -11.54 -7.87 5.12
C LEU A 70 -11.94 -8.68 6.37
N VAL A 71 -10.96 -9.13 7.16
CA VAL A 71 -11.19 -9.74 8.47
C VAL A 71 -10.96 -8.68 9.54
N ASP A 72 -12.00 -7.87 9.81
CA ASP A 72 -11.90 -6.68 10.67
C ASP A 72 -11.28 -6.97 12.05
N ASP A 73 -11.68 -8.08 12.67
CA ASP A 73 -11.24 -8.47 14.02
C ASP A 73 -9.73 -8.77 14.11
N LEU A 74 -9.08 -9.06 12.98
CA LEU A 74 -7.65 -9.33 12.91
C LEU A 74 -6.84 -8.15 12.33
N CYS A 75 -7.53 -7.09 11.86
CA CYS A 75 -6.87 -5.91 11.34
C CYS A 75 -6.41 -4.99 12.49
N THR A 76 -5.25 -4.38 12.30
CA THR A 76 -4.71 -3.35 13.21
C THR A 76 -4.23 -2.14 12.41
N GLU A 77 -3.65 -1.14 13.06
CA GLU A 77 -3.05 0.01 12.36
C GLU A 77 -1.89 -0.37 11.43
N LYS A 78 -1.32 -1.57 11.59
CA LYS A 78 -0.09 -2.02 10.91
C LYS A 78 -0.24 -3.39 10.26
N LEU A 79 -1.43 -3.97 10.32
CA LEU A 79 -1.71 -5.31 9.84
C LEU A 79 -3.05 -5.28 9.14
N LEU A 80 -3.07 -5.64 7.86
CA LEU A 80 -4.29 -5.81 7.10
C LEU A 80 -4.47 -7.29 6.79
N VAL A 81 -5.60 -7.84 7.25
CA VAL A 81 -5.95 -9.25 7.09
C VAL A 81 -7.19 -9.37 6.23
N MET A 82 -7.11 -10.24 5.23
CA MET A 82 -8.19 -10.47 4.27
C MET A 82 -8.28 -11.96 3.91
N THR A 83 -9.42 -12.36 3.36
CA THR A 83 -9.58 -13.70 2.78
C THR A 83 -8.61 -13.89 1.62
N PHE A 84 -8.18 -15.12 1.39
CA PHE A 84 -7.27 -15.45 0.31
C PHE A 84 -8.03 -15.48 -1.02
N ALA A 85 -7.68 -14.59 -1.94
CA ALA A 85 -8.10 -14.69 -3.32
C ALA A 85 -7.10 -15.53 -4.13
N ARG A 86 -7.41 -16.81 -4.34
CA ARG A 86 -6.69 -17.66 -5.28
C ARG A 86 -7.34 -17.60 -6.65
N ARG A 87 -6.55 -17.50 -7.71
CA ARG A 87 -7.03 -17.79 -9.06
C ARG A 87 -7.20 -19.31 -9.20
N THR A 88 -8.43 -19.80 -9.19
CA THR A 88 -8.74 -21.22 -9.35
C THR A 88 -9.30 -21.47 -10.75
N SER A 89 -8.68 -22.36 -11.53
CA SER A 89 -9.35 -22.99 -12.68
C SER A 89 -10.41 -24.01 -12.24
N ASN A 90 -10.41 -24.42 -10.97
CA ASN A 90 -11.52 -24.98 -10.21
C ASN A 90 -11.06 -25.23 -8.76
N GLU A 91 -12.00 -25.17 -7.82
CA GLU A 91 -11.94 -25.53 -6.39
C GLU A 91 -11.38 -24.50 -5.37
N PHE A 92 -12.27 -24.12 -4.44
CA PHE A 92 -12.06 -23.21 -3.31
C PHE A 92 -11.57 -23.96 -2.05
N GLN A 93 -10.54 -23.44 -1.40
CA GLN A 93 -10.19 -23.72 0.00
C GLN A 93 -10.06 -22.38 0.73
N GLU A 94 -10.60 -22.30 1.95
CA GLU A 94 -10.49 -21.12 2.81
C GLU A 94 -9.05 -20.97 3.33
N PHE A 95 -8.39 -19.91 2.91
CA PHE A 95 -7.09 -19.47 3.44
C PHE A 95 -7.17 -17.95 3.69
N TYR A 96 -6.25 -17.41 4.49
CA TYR A 96 -6.14 -15.97 4.73
C TYR A 96 -4.77 -15.48 4.27
N THR A 97 -4.71 -14.27 3.71
CA THR A 97 -3.44 -13.59 3.42
C THR A 97 -3.23 -12.47 4.43
N VAL A 98 -2.01 -12.38 4.93
CA VAL A 98 -1.53 -11.27 5.76
C VAL A 98 -0.69 -10.33 4.89
N CYS A 99 -1.04 -9.04 4.90
CA CYS A 99 -0.18 -8.01 4.34
C CYS A 99 0.56 -7.29 5.47
N GLU A 100 1.89 -7.46 5.50
CA GLU A 100 2.82 -6.71 6.36
C GLU A 100 3.81 -5.99 5.43
N LYS A 101 3.64 -4.68 5.21
CA LYS A 101 4.67 -3.81 4.62
C LYS A 101 5.61 -3.25 5.68
#